data_AF-A0A943UHH6-F1
#
_entry.id   AF-A0A943UHH6-F1
#
_cell.length_a   1.000
_cell.length_b   1.000
_cell.length_c   1.000
_cell.angle_alpha   90.00
_cell.angle_beta   90.00
_cell.angle_gamma   90.00
#
_symmetry.space_group_name_H-M   'P 1'
#
loop_
_entity.id
_entity.type
_entity.pdbx_description
1 polymer ?
#
loop_
_entity_poly.entity_id
_entity_poly.type
_entity_poly.pdbx_seq_one_letter_code
_entity_poly.pdbx_strand_id
1 'polypeptide(L)'
;MKVGVLTYHSANNYGTCLQCYALMHLVEQAGYDCDVIDYRGEKLSNSPVMRKGLAAQVTDFCVRTGSRQLKRMSEKEFHSFRQKHFHLSQPVTENDLPALAKQYDLFISGSDQVWNPYICGCPGLYLQEFVQGKTRRGSYAASFGITELPQNEKERFKRDFEQFDFLAVREPEGAKIIRDLTGREAAVVLDPTLLLTAEEWREAEEPLDLKKPFIFVYMLGASSRMLRFATTLKKKTGMQLVFCPFPVGKPPVSRWYPFISPAKWLWLMRNASYVVTNSFHGTAFSLNYEKKFFVDISDNLSTLSSRITRLLSLTGQENRLIGHGAEEAIDTEIDYAPVRAALGRERERSRAYLLDMLAKSDTNGGEA
;
A
#
# COMPACT_ATOMS: atom_id res chain seq x y z
N MET A 1 6.23 -23.50 -9.79
CA MET A 1 5.24 -23.10 -8.76
C MET A 1 4.20 -22.11 -9.29
N LYS A 2 2.95 -22.21 -8.83
CA LYS A 2 1.87 -21.21 -9.00
C LYS A 2 1.50 -20.54 -7.67
N VAL A 3 1.45 -19.20 -7.65
CA VAL A 3 1.25 -18.36 -6.45
C VAL A 3 -0.06 -17.59 -6.52
N GLY A 4 -0.83 -17.61 -5.44
CA GLY A 4 -2.07 -16.84 -5.29
C GLY A 4 -1.89 -15.65 -4.34
N VAL A 5 -1.95 -14.42 -4.84
CA VAL A 5 -1.87 -13.21 -4.01
C VAL A 5 -3.26 -12.79 -3.52
N LEU A 6 -3.39 -12.65 -2.20
CA LEU A 6 -4.61 -12.27 -1.49
C LEU A 6 -4.43 -10.88 -0.88
N THR A 7 -5.09 -9.87 -1.44
CA THR A 7 -5.11 -8.49 -0.90
C THR A 7 -6.37 -7.78 -1.38
N TYR A 8 -6.62 -6.54 -0.94
CA TYR A 8 -7.67 -5.70 -1.50
C TYR A 8 -7.35 -5.34 -2.97
N HIS A 9 -7.64 -6.20 -3.93
CA HIS A 9 -7.32 -5.97 -5.35
C HIS A 9 -8.30 -4.98 -6.02
N SER A 10 -9.54 -4.92 -5.54
CA SER A 10 -10.64 -4.18 -6.18
C SER A 10 -10.90 -2.79 -5.58
N ALA A 11 -10.20 -2.40 -4.52
CA ALA A 11 -10.35 -1.07 -3.92
C ALA A 11 -9.75 0.04 -4.80
N ASN A 12 -10.47 1.15 -4.96
CA ASN A 12 -10.00 2.31 -5.72
C ASN A 12 -9.13 3.24 -4.85
N ASN A 13 -7.98 2.72 -4.43
CA ASN A 13 -6.96 3.46 -3.70
C ASN A 13 -5.59 3.25 -4.36
N TYR A 14 -4.86 4.34 -4.62
CA TYR A 14 -3.58 4.27 -5.34
C TYR A 14 -2.57 3.36 -4.64
N GLY A 15 -2.42 3.49 -3.32
CA GLY A 15 -1.51 2.66 -2.55
C GLY A 15 -1.88 1.18 -2.60
N THR A 16 -3.14 0.87 -2.32
CA THR A 16 -3.68 -0.49 -2.38
C THR A 16 -3.47 -1.16 -3.75
N CYS A 17 -3.72 -0.42 -4.83
CA CYS A 17 -3.54 -0.90 -6.19
C CYS A 17 -2.05 -1.13 -6.53
N LEU A 18 -1.19 -0.16 -6.20
CA LEU A 18 0.23 -0.20 -6.55
C LEU A 18 1.01 -1.23 -5.72
N GLN A 19 0.68 -1.43 -4.43
CA GLN A 19 1.33 -2.49 -3.65
C GLN A 19 0.94 -3.89 -4.16
N CYS A 20 -0.31 -4.06 -4.62
CA CYS A 20 -0.77 -5.31 -5.23
C CYS A 20 -0.01 -5.59 -6.53
N TYR A 21 0.10 -4.59 -7.41
CA TYR A 21 0.90 -4.67 -8.62
C TYR A 21 2.35 -5.04 -8.30
N ALA A 22 2.99 -4.33 -7.37
CA ALA A 22 4.39 -4.55 -7.07
C ALA A 22 4.65 -5.96 -6.54
N LEU A 23 3.80 -6.48 -5.64
CA LEU A 23 3.96 -7.84 -5.13
C LEU A 23 3.80 -8.89 -6.24
N MET A 24 2.74 -8.77 -7.05
CA MET A 24 2.51 -9.68 -8.18
C MET A 24 3.69 -9.65 -9.16
N HIS A 25 4.12 -8.45 -9.55
CA HIS A 25 5.22 -8.25 -10.49
C HIS A 25 6.54 -8.84 -9.97
N LEU A 26 6.83 -8.72 -8.66
CA LEU A 26 8.04 -9.30 -8.07
C LEU A 26 8.02 -10.82 -8.04
N VAL A 27 6.85 -11.44 -7.87
CA VAL A 27 6.71 -12.90 -7.98
C VAL A 27 6.96 -13.36 -9.41
N GLU A 28 6.41 -12.64 -10.40
CA GLU A 28 6.63 -12.92 -11.83
C GLU A 28 8.08 -12.71 -12.25
N GLN A 29 8.72 -11.64 -11.80
CA GLN A 29 10.15 -11.38 -12.03
C GLN A 29 11.04 -12.48 -11.41
N ALA A 30 10.57 -13.17 -10.37
CA ALA A 30 11.25 -14.32 -9.79
C ALA A 30 11.04 -15.63 -10.60
N GLY A 31 10.27 -15.58 -11.69
CA GLY A 31 10.05 -16.70 -12.60
C GLY A 31 8.86 -17.61 -12.26
N TYR A 32 7.95 -17.16 -11.39
CA TYR A 32 6.79 -17.95 -10.96
C TYR A 32 5.48 -17.41 -11.53
N ASP A 33 4.54 -18.32 -11.81
CA ASP A 33 3.18 -17.93 -12.20
C ASP A 33 2.45 -17.31 -11.01
N CYS A 34 1.84 -16.14 -11.23
CA CYS A 34 1.16 -15.40 -10.17
C CYS A 34 -0.24 -14.98 -10.62
N ASP A 35 -1.25 -15.34 -9.82
CA ASP A 35 -2.59 -14.77 -9.94
C ASP A 35 -2.89 -13.89 -8.72
N VAL A 36 -3.45 -12.72 -8.94
CA VAL A 36 -4.18 -11.98 -7.91
C VAL A 36 -5.58 -12.57 -7.83
N ILE A 37 -5.94 -13.11 -6.67
CA ILE A 37 -7.20 -13.85 -6.52
C ILE A 37 -8.39 -12.89 -6.61
N ASP A 38 -9.23 -13.06 -7.64
CA ASP A 38 -10.41 -12.22 -7.87
C ASP A 38 -11.59 -12.65 -6.98
N TYR A 39 -11.43 -12.44 -5.67
CA TYR A 39 -12.45 -12.75 -4.70
C TYR A 39 -13.59 -11.72 -4.71
N ARG A 40 -14.81 -12.20 -4.97
CA ARG A 40 -16.05 -11.41 -5.07
C ARG A 40 -17.10 -11.82 -4.03
N GLY A 41 -16.66 -12.25 -2.85
CA GLY A 41 -17.56 -12.60 -1.75
C GLY A 41 -18.30 -11.40 -1.14
N GLU A 42 -19.52 -11.64 -0.67
CA GLU A 42 -20.40 -10.60 -0.11
C GLU A 42 -19.81 -9.91 1.12
N LYS A 43 -19.02 -10.64 1.91
CA LYS A 43 -18.37 -10.10 3.11
C LYS A 43 -17.32 -9.04 2.75
N LEU A 44 -16.57 -9.26 1.67
CA LEU A 44 -15.60 -8.29 1.18
C LEU A 44 -16.31 -7.09 0.56
N SER A 45 -17.32 -7.32 -0.29
CA SER A 45 -18.05 -6.22 -0.95
C SER A 45 -18.75 -5.30 0.06
N ASN A 46 -19.19 -5.83 1.20
CA ASN A 46 -19.78 -5.07 2.30
C ASN A 46 -18.77 -4.52 3.32
N SER A 47 -17.48 -4.83 3.20
CA SER A 47 -16.46 -4.37 4.15
C SER A 47 -16.34 -2.83 4.17
N PRO A 48 -15.95 -2.22 5.30
CA PRO A 48 -15.67 -0.79 5.36
C PRO A 48 -14.65 -0.34 4.32
N VAL A 49 -13.61 -1.13 4.04
CA VAL A 49 -12.60 -0.80 3.00
C VAL A 49 -13.24 -0.72 1.62
N MET A 50 -14.13 -1.65 1.26
CA MET A 50 -14.79 -1.63 -0.05
C MET A 50 -15.91 -0.59 -0.16
N ARG A 51 -16.65 -0.34 0.93
CA ARG A 51 -17.75 0.65 0.95
C ARG A 51 -17.27 2.09 1.10
N LYS A 52 -16.21 2.31 1.87
CA LYS A 52 -15.72 3.65 2.27
C LYS A 52 -14.28 3.92 1.83
N GLY A 53 -13.61 3.01 1.12
CA GLY A 53 -12.17 3.11 0.83
C GLY A 53 -11.31 2.99 2.09
N LEU A 54 -10.04 2.61 1.94
CA LEU A 54 -9.07 2.59 3.06
C LEU A 54 -8.87 3.98 3.69
N ALA A 55 -9.16 5.03 2.92
CA ALA A 55 -9.27 6.40 3.40
C ALA A 55 -10.74 6.82 3.41
N ALA A 56 -11.38 6.66 4.57
CA ALA A 56 -12.79 6.99 4.78
C ALA A 56 -13.18 8.39 4.26
N GLN A 57 -12.24 9.34 4.15
CA GLN A 57 -12.52 10.75 3.85
C GLN A 57 -12.62 11.11 2.35
N VAL A 58 -11.88 10.44 1.44
CA VAL A 58 -12.01 10.69 -0.02
C VAL A 58 -13.35 10.15 -0.53
N THR A 59 -13.73 8.98 -0.01
CA THR A 59 -15.01 8.34 -0.30
C THR A 59 -16.14 9.07 0.38
N ASP A 60 -15.95 9.62 1.59
CA ASP A 60 -16.96 10.47 2.24
C ASP A 60 -17.31 11.69 1.38
N PHE A 61 -16.35 12.34 0.70
CA PHE A 61 -16.71 13.43 -0.23
C PHE A 61 -17.55 12.94 -1.43
N CYS A 62 -17.18 11.84 -2.09
CA CYS A 62 -17.93 11.31 -3.24
C CYS A 62 -19.30 10.74 -2.85
N VAL A 63 -19.39 10.09 -1.68
CA VAL A 63 -20.61 9.53 -1.09
C VAL A 63 -21.51 10.65 -0.58
N ARG A 64 -20.97 11.68 0.07
CA ARG A 64 -21.72 12.82 0.63
C ARG A 64 -22.17 13.82 -0.43
N THR A 65 -21.51 13.87 -1.59
CA THR A 65 -21.96 14.68 -2.76
C THR A 65 -22.84 13.92 -3.74
N GLY A 66 -23.01 12.60 -3.58
CA GLY A 66 -23.84 11.79 -4.48
C GLY A 66 -23.37 11.79 -5.95
N SER A 67 -22.13 12.19 -6.24
CA SER A 67 -21.66 12.34 -7.62
C SER A 67 -21.35 10.98 -8.25
N ARG A 68 -22.39 10.37 -8.83
CA ARG A 68 -22.29 9.12 -9.62
C ARG A 68 -21.22 9.21 -10.71
N GLN A 69 -21.00 10.41 -11.25
CA GLN A 69 -19.97 10.66 -12.26
C GLN A 69 -18.55 10.48 -11.70
N LEU A 70 -18.25 11.03 -10.52
CA LEU A 70 -16.95 10.87 -9.87
C LEU A 70 -16.67 9.41 -9.52
N LYS A 71 -17.68 8.69 -9.02
CA LYS A 71 -17.56 7.25 -8.74
C LYS A 71 -17.25 6.46 -10.02
N ARG A 72 -18.01 6.68 -11.11
CA ARG A 72 -17.77 6.02 -12.40
C ARG A 72 -16.40 6.33 -12.98
N MET A 73 -15.92 7.55 -12.82
CA MET A 73 -14.59 7.96 -13.28
C MET A 73 -13.49 7.27 -12.47
N SER A 74 -13.62 7.20 -11.14
CA SER A 74 -12.74 6.41 -10.28
C SER A 74 -12.73 4.94 -10.71
N GLU A 75 -13.90 4.32 -10.86
CA GLU A 75 -14.01 2.94 -11.32
C GLU A 75 -13.32 2.73 -12.67
N LYS A 76 -13.55 3.62 -13.64
CA LYS A 76 -12.93 3.55 -14.97
C LYS A 76 -11.40 3.62 -14.91
N GLU A 77 -10.84 4.62 -14.23
CA GLU A 77 -9.40 4.87 -14.20
C GLU A 77 -8.62 3.76 -13.45
N PHE A 78 -9.21 3.19 -12.40
CA PHE A 78 -8.60 2.07 -11.69
C PHE A 78 -8.82 0.74 -12.41
N HIS A 79 -9.97 0.55 -13.05
CA HIS A 79 -10.25 -0.65 -13.82
C HIS A 79 -9.33 -0.76 -15.04
N SER A 80 -9.07 0.34 -15.77
CA SER A 80 -8.14 0.31 -16.90
C SER A 80 -6.73 -0.12 -16.49
N PHE A 81 -6.24 0.35 -15.35
CA PHE A 81 -4.94 -0.08 -14.81
C PHE A 81 -4.94 -1.57 -14.44
N ARG A 82 -5.98 -2.04 -13.73
CA ARG A 82 -6.10 -3.46 -13.37
C ARG A 82 -6.19 -4.36 -14.59
N GLN A 83 -6.98 -4.01 -15.59
CA GLN A 83 -7.08 -4.79 -16.83
C GLN A 83 -5.76 -4.90 -17.58
N LYS A 84 -4.95 -3.84 -17.54
CA LYS A 84 -3.66 -3.80 -18.23
C LYS A 84 -2.55 -4.52 -17.48
N HIS A 85 -2.58 -4.50 -16.14
CA HIS A 85 -1.44 -4.89 -15.33
C HIS A 85 -1.69 -6.05 -14.36
N PHE A 86 -2.92 -6.46 -14.08
CA PHE A 86 -3.19 -7.55 -13.13
C PHE A 86 -3.52 -8.84 -13.88
N HIS A 87 -2.86 -9.93 -13.51
CA HIS A 87 -3.33 -11.28 -13.81
C HIS A 87 -4.32 -11.71 -12.74
N LEU A 88 -5.60 -11.48 -13.01
CA LEU A 88 -6.68 -11.89 -12.10
C LEU A 88 -7.02 -13.35 -12.32
N SER A 89 -7.21 -14.10 -11.23
CA SER A 89 -7.82 -15.43 -11.30
C SER A 89 -9.23 -15.35 -11.88
N GLN A 90 -9.82 -16.51 -12.19
CA GLN A 90 -11.28 -16.56 -12.36
C GLN A 90 -11.98 -15.99 -11.12
N PRO A 91 -13.10 -15.27 -11.28
CA PRO A 91 -13.86 -14.76 -10.15
C PRO A 91 -14.28 -15.89 -9.21
N VAL A 92 -14.05 -15.71 -7.91
CA VAL A 92 -14.35 -16.72 -6.88
C VAL A 92 -15.11 -16.13 -5.70
N THR A 93 -15.88 -16.98 -5.03
CA THR A 93 -16.59 -16.69 -3.77
C THR A 93 -16.06 -17.58 -2.66
N GLU A 94 -16.60 -17.42 -1.45
CA GLU A 94 -16.31 -18.26 -0.28
C GLU A 94 -16.40 -19.78 -0.60
N ASN A 95 -17.36 -20.17 -1.43
CA ASN A 95 -17.62 -21.57 -1.76
C ASN A 95 -16.59 -22.18 -2.70
N ASP A 96 -15.92 -21.34 -3.50
CA ASP A 96 -14.95 -21.78 -4.50
C ASP A 96 -13.54 -21.94 -3.91
N LEU A 97 -13.26 -21.26 -2.79
CA LEU A 97 -11.93 -21.19 -2.17
C LEU A 97 -11.31 -22.57 -1.88
N PRO A 98 -12.02 -23.58 -1.34
CA PRO A 98 -11.41 -24.89 -1.08
C PRO A 98 -10.98 -25.64 -2.35
N ALA A 99 -11.71 -25.46 -3.46
CA ALA A 99 -11.34 -26.04 -4.75
C ALA A 99 -10.19 -25.25 -5.39
N LEU A 100 -10.23 -23.93 -5.28
CA LEU A 100 -9.17 -23.03 -5.72
C LEU A 100 -7.84 -23.35 -5.02
N ALA A 101 -7.87 -23.65 -3.72
CA ALA A 101 -6.65 -23.92 -2.94
C ALA A 101 -5.74 -24.98 -3.56
N LYS A 102 -6.35 -26.00 -4.18
CA LYS A 102 -5.66 -27.14 -4.80
C LYS A 102 -4.94 -26.79 -6.11
N GLN A 103 -5.17 -25.60 -6.65
CA GLN A 103 -4.58 -25.13 -7.90
C GLN A 103 -3.32 -24.30 -7.68
N TYR A 104 -2.95 -24.02 -6.42
CA TYR A 104 -1.81 -23.19 -6.07
C TYR A 104 -0.92 -23.93 -5.09
N ASP A 105 0.37 -23.64 -5.18
CA ASP A 105 1.39 -24.18 -4.30
C ASP A 105 1.60 -23.28 -3.08
N LEU A 106 1.37 -21.97 -3.23
CA LEU A 106 1.53 -20.96 -2.20
C LEU A 106 0.45 -19.88 -2.32
N PHE A 107 -0.17 -19.52 -1.20
CA PHE A 107 -0.93 -18.28 -1.07
C PHE A 107 -0.16 -17.24 -0.28
N ILE A 108 -0.17 -15.99 -0.74
CA ILE A 108 0.48 -14.86 -0.07
C ILE A 108 -0.58 -13.82 0.31
N SER A 109 -0.78 -13.60 1.60
CA SER A 109 -1.51 -12.42 2.09
C SER A 109 -0.63 -11.18 1.92
N GLY A 110 -1.06 -10.26 1.05
CA GLY A 110 -0.29 -9.08 0.62
C GLY A 110 -0.28 -7.92 1.63
N SER A 111 0.32 -6.80 1.23
CA SER A 111 0.82 -5.80 2.18
C SER A 111 -0.22 -4.88 2.82
N ASP A 112 -1.46 -4.88 2.34
CA ASP A 112 -2.46 -3.96 2.85
C ASP A 112 -2.89 -4.32 4.30
N GLN A 113 -3.81 -3.55 4.88
CA GLN A 113 -4.39 -3.79 6.21
C GLN A 113 -5.34 -5.00 6.26
N VAL A 114 -4.94 -6.09 5.62
CA VAL A 114 -5.71 -7.33 5.41
C VAL A 114 -5.98 -8.09 6.71
N TRP A 115 -5.23 -7.79 7.77
CA TRP A 115 -5.38 -8.38 9.10
C TRP A 115 -6.01 -7.42 10.11
N ASN A 116 -6.54 -6.28 9.64
CA ASN A 116 -7.26 -5.35 10.50
C ASN A 116 -8.71 -5.81 10.73
N PRO A 117 -9.07 -6.30 11.93
CA PRO A 117 -10.40 -6.85 12.21
C PRO A 117 -11.53 -5.81 12.09
N TYR A 118 -11.21 -4.51 12.18
CA TYR A 118 -12.22 -3.45 12.12
C TYR A 118 -12.66 -3.10 10.70
N ILE A 119 -11.82 -3.35 9.70
CA ILE A 119 -12.05 -2.88 8.32
C ILE A 119 -12.05 -4.00 7.29
N CYS A 120 -11.46 -5.16 7.61
CA CYS A 120 -11.22 -6.20 6.64
C CYS A 120 -12.49 -6.85 6.08
N GLY A 121 -13.50 -7.07 6.91
CA GLY A 121 -14.77 -7.68 6.52
C GLY A 121 -14.70 -9.20 6.22
N CYS A 122 -13.59 -9.70 5.69
CA CYS A 122 -13.38 -11.13 5.38
C CYS A 122 -12.03 -11.68 5.92
N PRO A 123 -11.76 -11.60 7.23
CA PRO A 123 -10.49 -12.07 7.82
C PRO A 123 -10.09 -13.49 7.42
N GLY A 124 -11.04 -14.43 7.29
CA GLY A 124 -10.74 -15.82 6.93
C GLY A 124 -10.10 -16.00 5.54
N LEU A 125 -10.35 -15.08 4.61
CA LEU A 125 -9.67 -15.06 3.31
C LEU A 125 -8.18 -14.78 3.50
N TYR A 126 -7.85 -13.72 4.23
CA TYR A 126 -6.45 -13.27 4.42
C TYR A 126 -5.70 -14.00 5.53
N LEU A 127 -6.42 -14.72 6.39
CA LEU A 127 -5.88 -15.74 7.30
C LEU A 127 -5.76 -17.11 6.61
N GLN A 128 -6.19 -17.21 5.35
CA GLN A 128 -6.03 -18.40 4.52
C GLN A 128 -6.67 -19.67 5.13
N GLU A 129 -7.82 -19.51 5.80
CA GLU A 129 -8.55 -20.60 6.48
C GLU A 129 -8.95 -21.74 5.54
N PHE A 130 -9.09 -21.42 4.25
CA PHE A 130 -9.50 -22.34 3.20
C PHE A 130 -8.37 -23.24 2.67
N VAL A 131 -7.11 -22.91 2.97
CA VAL A 131 -5.94 -23.65 2.49
C VAL A 131 -5.80 -24.94 3.30
N GLN A 132 -5.66 -26.09 2.65
CA GLN A 132 -5.50 -27.38 3.33
C GLN A 132 -4.43 -28.23 2.63
N GLY A 133 -3.89 -29.22 3.35
CA GLY A 133 -2.94 -30.18 2.78
C GLY A 133 -1.55 -29.60 2.54
N LYS A 134 -1.00 -29.80 1.34
CA LYS A 134 0.38 -29.45 0.99
C LYS A 134 0.57 -27.99 0.56
N THR A 135 -0.50 -27.26 0.25
CA THR A 135 -0.42 -25.86 -0.17
C THR A 135 0.08 -24.98 0.97
N ARG A 136 1.11 -24.18 0.70
CA ARG A 136 1.77 -23.36 1.70
C ARG A 136 1.04 -22.04 1.94
N ARG A 137 1.19 -21.54 3.16
CA ARG A 137 0.58 -20.29 3.62
C ARG A 137 1.66 -19.26 3.94
N GLY A 138 1.69 -18.16 3.20
CA GLY A 138 2.63 -17.07 3.38
C GLY A 138 1.95 -15.72 3.60
N SER A 139 2.65 -14.81 4.26
CA SER A 139 2.33 -13.39 4.21
C SER A 139 3.54 -12.60 3.74
N TYR A 140 3.29 -11.51 3.02
CA TYR A 140 4.33 -10.55 2.66
C TYR A 140 3.88 -9.14 2.99
N ALA A 141 4.60 -8.50 3.91
CA ALA A 141 4.34 -7.15 4.38
C ALA A 141 2.89 -6.92 4.84
N ALA A 142 2.18 -7.98 5.25
CA ALA A 142 0.79 -7.88 5.71
C ALA A 142 0.69 -6.97 6.94
N SER A 143 -0.43 -6.27 7.07
CA SER A 143 -0.58 -5.21 8.08
C SER A 143 -1.83 -5.42 8.92
N PHE A 144 -1.66 -5.23 10.22
CA PHE A 144 -2.76 -5.17 11.18
C PHE A 144 -3.37 -3.78 11.20
N GLY A 145 -2.56 -2.74 10.98
CA GLY A 145 -3.04 -1.36 11.09
C GLY A 145 -3.54 -0.99 12.48
N ILE A 146 -3.24 -1.79 13.50
CA ILE A 146 -3.57 -1.59 14.91
C ILE A 146 -2.42 -2.10 15.78
N THR A 147 -2.35 -1.65 17.03
CA THR A 147 -1.28 -2.03 17.97
C THR A 147 -1.66 -3.21 18.86
N GLU A 148 -2.97 -3.51 18.97
CA GLU A 148 -3.49 -4.63 19.75
C GLU A 148 -4.73 -5.21 19.06
N LEU A 149 -4.84 -6.54 19.06
CA LEU A 149 -6.04 -7.24 18.58
C LEU A 149 -7.17 -7.23 19.62
N PRO A 150 -8.44 -7.08 19.19
CA PRO A 150 -9.60 -7.32 20.05
C PRO A 150 -9.55 -8.70 20.70
N GLN A 151 -9.92 -8.79 21.99
CA GLN A 151 -9.85 -10.03 22.75
C GLN A 151 -10.63 -11.18 22.09
N ASN A 152 -11.76 -10.89 21.45
CA ASN A 152 -12.60 -11.88 20.77
C ASN A 152 -12.00 -12.42 19.46
N GLU A 153 -10.97 -11.78 18.90
CA GLU A 153 -10.30 -12.23 17.67
C GLU A 153 -8.99 -12.98 17.97
N LYS A 154 -8.42 -12.85 19.18
CA LYS A 154 -7.10 -13.39 19.52
C LYS A 154 -6.98 -14.90 19.26
N GLU A 155 -8.00 -15.69 19.65
CA GLU A 155 -7.95 -17.15 19.44
C GLU A 155 -8.01 -17.57 17.98
N ARG A 156 -8.81 -16.87 17.17
CA ARG A 156 -8.87 -17.11 15.72
C ARG A 156 -7.50 -16.85 15.09
N PHE A 157 -6.97 -15.66 15.33
CA PHE A 157 -5.69 -15.23 14.76
C PHE A 157 -4.55 -16.15 15.21
N LYS A 158 -4.52 -16.55 16.49
CA LYS A 158 -3.55 -17.51 17.01
C LYS A 158 -3.60 -18.83 16.23
N ARG A 159 -4.77 -19.48 16.20
CA ARG A 159 -4.97 -20.76 15.51
C ARG A 159 -4.56 -20.68 14.04
N ASP A 160 -4.92 -19.60 13.35
CA ASP A 160 -4.66 -19.50 11.92
C ASP A 160 -3.19 -19.15 11.62
N PHE A 161 -2.55 -18.29 12.41
CA PHE A 161 -1.13 -17.99 12.27
C PHE A 161 -0.21 -19.16 12.60
N GLU A 162 -0.61 -20.08 13.47
CA GLU A 162 0.13 -21.33 13.70
C GLU A 162 0.26 -22.17 12.42
N GLN A 163 -0.67 -22.01 11.47
CA GLN A 163 -0.66 -22.72 10.19
C GLN A 163 0.15 -22.03 9.08
N PHE A 164 0.64 -20.80 9.29
CA PHE A 164 1.45 -20.12 8.28
C PHE A 164 2.85 -20.73 8.19
N ASP A 165 3.31 -21.08 6.99
CA ASP A 165 4.70 -21.45 6.74
C ASP A 165 5.63 -20.23 6.88
N PHE A 166 5.17 -19.08 6.38
CA PHE A 166 5.96 -17.84 6.31
C PHE A 166 5.18 -16.65 6.83
N LEU A 167 5.80 -15.86 7.71
CA LEU A 167 5.19 -14.68 8.31
C LEU A 167 6.08 -13.46 8.10
N ALA A 168 5.65 -12.57 7.20
CA ALA A 168 6.23 -11.24 7.07
C ALA A 168 5.16 -10.14 7.13
N VAL A 169 5.49 -9.09 7.88
CA VAL A 169 4.63 -7.96 8.21
C VAL A 169 5.33 -6.64 7.90
N ARG A 170 4.55 -5.58 7.66
CA ARG A 170 5.10 -4.26 7.32
C ARG A 170 5.55 -3.45 8.55
N GLU A 171 4.96 -3.72 9.71
CA GLU A 171 5.18 -2.97 10.93
C GLU A 171 5.66 -3.85 12.11
N PRO A 172 6.60 -3.38 12.95
CA PRO A 172 7.04 -4.10 14.16
C PRO A 172 5.92 -4.43 15.13
N GLU A 173 4.91 -3.58 15.23
CA GLU A 173 3.74 -3.80 16.08
C GLU A 173 2.97 -5.06 15.64
N GLY A 174 2.88 -5.31 14.33
CA GLY A 174 2.32 -6.54 13.79
C GLY A 174 3.15 -7.78 14.16
N ALA A 175 4.49 -7.67 14.10
CA ALA A 175 5.37 -8.75 14.50
C ALA A 175 5.24 -9.06 16.00
N LYS A 176 5.10 -8.01 16.83
CA LYS A 176 4.83 -8.15 18.26
C LYS A 176 3.50 -8.86 18.50
N ILE A 177 2.42 -8.49 17.79
CA ILE A 177 1.12 -9.16 17.91
C ILE A 177 1.24 -10.67 17.63
N ILE A 178 1.93 -11.05 16.55
CA ILE A 178 2.13 -12.46 16.18
C ILE A 178 2.91 -13.20 17.28
N ARG A 179 4.00 -12.62 17.77
CA ARG A 179 4.83 -13.21 18.81
C ARG A 179 4.06 -13.38 20.12
N ASP A 180 3.30 -12.37 20.54
CA ASP A 180 2.53 -12.44 21.78
C ASP A 180 1.40 -13.49 21.71
N LEU A 181 0.83 -13.72 20.52
CA LEU A 181 -0.22 -14.73 20.31
C LEU A 181 0.32 -16.16 20.20
N THR A 182 1.42 -16.35 19.46
CA THR A 182 1.86 -17.67 18.97
C THR A 182 3.25 -18.08 19.45
N GLY A 183 4.03 -17.15 19.99
CA GLY A 183 5.46 -17.34 20.28
C GLY A 183 6.36 -17.34 19.03
N ARG A 184 5.80 -17.16 17.82
CA ARG A 184 6.57 -17.16 16.57
C ARG A 184 7.09 -15.77 16.22
N GLU A 185 8.26 -15.73 15.58
CA GLU A 185 8.81 -14.50 15.02
C GLU A 185 8.30 -14.28 13.59
N ALA A 186 7.89 -13.04 13.30
CA ALA A 186 7.54 -12.60 11.95
C ALA A 186 8.59 -11.60 11.45
N ALA A 187 9.00 -11.72 10.19
CA ALA A 187 9.93 -10.79 9.58
C ALA A 187 9.25 -9.42 9.38
N VAL A 188 9.90 -8.35 9.82
CA VAL A 188 9.49 -6.98 9.47
C VAL A 188 10.18 -6.60 8.17
N VAL A 189 9.39 -6.37 7.11
CA VAL A 189 9.87 -6.12 5.74
C VAL A 189 9.31 -4.81 5.18
N LEU A 190 9.94 -4.30 4.12
CA LEU A 190 9.41 -3.17 3.37
C LEU A 190 8.11 -3.53 2.65
N ASP A 191 7.25 -2.52 2.50
CA ASP A 191 6.10 -2.55 1.60
C ASP A 191 6.57 -2.88 0.16
N PRO A 192 5.84 -3.71 -0.60
CA PRO A 192 6.21 -4.08 -1.98
C PRO A 192 6.51 -2.89 -2.87
N THR A 193 5.87 -1.74 -2.64
CA THR A 193 6.10 -0.54 -3.45
C THR A 193 7.51 0.02 -3.36
N LEU A 194 8.22 -0.27 -2.26
CA LEU A 194 9.62 0.13 -2.04
C LEU A 194 10.62 -0.93 -2.50
N LEU A 195 10.17 -2.13 -2.87
CA LEU A 195 11.04 -3.16 -3.42
C LEU A 195 11.41 -2.88 -4.87
N LEU A 196 10.48 -2.30 -5.63
CA LEU A 196 10.74 -1.76 -6.96
C LEU A 196 11.46 -0.42 -6.85
N THR A 197 12.51 -0.28 -7.65
CA THR A 197 13.26 0.96 -7.85
C THR A 197 12.45 2.00 -8.62
N ALA A 198 12.90 3.25 -8.58
CA ALA A 198 12.30 4.30 -9.40
C ALA A 198 12.29 3.94 -10.89
N GLU A 199 13.30 3.25 -11.38
CA GLU A 199 13.46 2.87 -12.79
C GLU A 199 12.48 1.76 -13.17
N GLU A 200 12.32 0.72 -12.36
CA GLU A 200 11.35 -0.35 -12.58
C GLU A 200 9.91 0.20 -12.64
N TRP A 201 9.59 1.18 -11.80
CA TRP A 201 8.28 1.83 -11.84
C TRP A 201 7.96 2.56 -13.15
N ARG A 202 8.95 2.83 -14.02
CA ARG A 202 8.69 3.46 -15.34
C ARG A 202 7.79 2.59 -16.21
N GLU A 203 7.84 1.27 -16.07
CA GLU A 203 7.09 0.33 -16.92
C GLU A 203 5.56 0.41 -16.67
N ALA A 204 5.17 0.77 -15.45
CA ALA A 204 3.77 0.96 -15.05
C ALA A 204 3.32 2.43 -15.14
N GLU A 205 4.20 3.36 -15.47
CA GLU A 205 3.92 4.80 -15.53
C GLU A 205 3.27 5.19 -16.87
N GLU A 206 2.31 6.11 -16.82
CA GLU A 206 1.73 6.73 -18.02
C GLU A 206 1.85 8.26 -17.96
N PRO A 207 2.33 8.91 -19.03
CA PRO A 207 2.52 10.35 -19.03
C PRO A 207 1.21 11.12 -18.88
N LEU A 208 1.31 12.26 -18.19
CA LEU A 208 0.24 13.24 -18.08
C LEU A 208 0.69 14.55 -18.72
N ASP A 209 -0.15 15.12 -19.58
CA ASP A 209 0.11 16.45 -20.14
C ASP A 209 -0.09 17.52 -19.06
N LEU A 210 1.01 17.87 -18.39
CA LEU A 210 1.05 18.83 -17.31
C LEU A 210 2.38 19.59 -17.32
N LYS A 211 2.28 20.92 -17.37
CA LYS A 211 3.45 21.81 -17.35
C LYS A 211 4.20 21.73 -16.01
N LYS A 212 5.50 21.48 -16.08
CA LYS A 212 6.46 21.55 -14.96
C LYS A 212 7.01 22.97 -14.80
N PRO A 213 7.51 23.37 -13.62
CA PRO A 213 7.51 22.66 -12.34
C PRO A 213 6.16 22.74 -11.59
N PHE A 214 5.91 21.80 -10.68
CA PHE A 214 4.71 21.80 -9.84
C PHE A 214 4.95 21.15 -8.46
N ILE A 215 4.11 21.52 -7.50
CA ILE A 215 4.00 20.88 -6.19
C ILE A 215 2.81 19.91 -6.26
N PHE A 216 3.06 18.64 -6.02
CA PHE A 216 2.02 17.63 -5.92
C PHE A 216 1.51 17.53 -4.48
N VAL A 217 0.21 17.67 -4.30
CA VAL A 217 -0.45 17.55 -3.00
C VAL A 217 -1.34 16.30 -3.01
N TYR A 218 -0.88 15.27 -2.31
CA TYR A 218 -1.55 13.97 -2.23
C TYR A 218 -2.10 13.74 -0.81
N MET A 219 -3.41 13.90 -0.66
CA MET A 219 -4.08 13.77 0.64
C MET A 219 -5.00 12.54 0.66
N LEU A 220 -4.82 11.67 1.66
CA LEU A 220 -5.79 10.63 1.98
C LEU A 220 -6.89 11.14 2.93
N GLY A 221 -6.51 12.00 3.87
CA GLY A 221 -7.42 12.72 4.76
C GLY A 221 -7.33 14.22 4.58
N ALA A 222 -8.40 14.94 4.88
CA ALA A 222 -8.41 16.38 4.95
C ALA A 222 -7.46 16.87 6.04
N SER A 223 -6.48 17.69 5.68
CA SER A 223 -5.62 18.36 6.65
C SER A 223 -5.51 19.85 6.33
N SER A 224 -6.06 20.67 7.23
CA SER A 224 -5.91 22.12 7.13
C SER A 224 -4.44 22.55 7.30
N ARG A 225 -3.68 21.82 8.12
CA ARG A 225 -2.24 22.04 8.33
C ARG A 225 -1.47 21.84 7.04
N MET A 226 -1.72 20.73 6.36
CA MET A 226 -1.07 20.40 5.10
C MET A 226 -1.43 21.40 3.98
N LEU A 227 -2.68 21.86 3.92
CA LEU A 227 -3.11 22.88 2.96
C LEU A 227 -2.46 24.25 3.20
N ARG A 228 -2.33 24.67 4.46
CA ARG A 228 -1.60 25.90 4.84
C ARG A 228 -0.13 25.79 4.44
N PHE A 229 0.49 24.64 4.70
CA PHE A 229 1.87 24.38 4.33
C PHE A 229 2.06 24.43 2.80
N ALA A 230 1.23 23.70 2.04
CA ALA A 230 1.29 23.72 0.57
C ALA A 230 1.09 25.13 -0.01
N THR A 231 0.19 25.94 0.59
CA THR A 231 -0.02 27.34 0.18
C THR A 231 1.21 28.21 0.45
N THR A 232 1.88 27.99 1.58
CA THR A 232 3.14 28.67 1.92
C THR A 232 4.25 28.29 0.94
N LEU A 233 4.37 27.00 0.64
CA LEU A 233 5.32 26.48 -0.34
C LEU A 233 5.08 27.03 -1.75
N LYS A 234 3.81 27.13 -2.19
CA LYS A 234 3.42 27.80 -3.44
C LYS A 234 3.90 29.25 -3.47
N LYS A 235 3.67 30.02 -2.40
CA LYS A 235 4.08 31.43 -2.34
C LYS A 235 5.60 31.59 -2.41
N LYS A 236 6.36 30.74 -1.72
CA LYS A 236 7.83 30.76 -1.73
C LYS A 236 8.41 30.38 -3.09
N THR A 237 7.86 29.35 -3.74
CA THR A 237 8.46 28.76 -4.95
C THR A 237 7.87 29.28 -6.27
N GLY A 238 6.69 29.92 -6.23
CA GLY A 238 5.93 30.30 -7.42
C GLY A 238 5.31 29.12 -8.19
N MET A 239 5.47 27.88 -7.72
CA MET A 239 5.02 26.67 -8.43
C MET A 239 3.51 26.45 -8.29
N GLN A 240 2.89 25.89 -9.32
CA GLN A 240 1.48 25.55 -9.28
C GLN A 240 1.19 24.36 -8.34
N LEU A 241 0.04 24.39 -7.65
CA LEU A 241 -0.43 23.29 -6.82
C LEU A 241 -1.30 22.33 -7.65
N VAL A 242 -0.91 21.06 -7.65
CA VAL A 242 -1.59 19.98 -8.35
C VAL A 242 -2.15 19.01 -7.31
N PHE A 243 -3.46 18.83 -7.28
CA PHE A 243 -4.14 17.97 -6.31
C PHE A 243 -4.65 16.68 -6.94
N CYS A 244 -4.45 15.57 -6.24
CA CYS A 244 -5.11 14.29 -6.52
C CYS A 244 -5.25 13.51 -5.20
N PRO A 245 -6.36 12.79 -4.91
CA PRO A 245 -7.62 12.82 -5.63
C PRO A 245 -8.46 14.04 -5.31
N PHE A 246 -8.61 14.48 -4.04
CA PHE A 246 -9.53 15.56 -3.69
C PHE A 246 -8.91 16.68 -2.83
N PRO A 247 -9.02 17.96 -3.23
CA PRO A 247 -8.71 19.09 -2.40
C PRO A 247 -9.85 19.33 -1.40
N VAL A 248 -9.82 18.68 -0.23
CA VAL A 248 -10.83 18.97 0.80
C VAL A 248 -10.61 20.40 1.34
N GLY A 249 -11.67 21.20 1.50
CA GLY A 249 -11.58 22.50 2.19
C GLY A 249 -11.37 23.75 1.32
N LYS A 250 -11.81 23.76 0.05
CA LYS A 250 -11.71 24.92 -0.88
C LYS A 250 -10.30 25.55 -0.98
N PRO A 251 -9.22 24.77 -1.20
CA PRO A 251 -7.89 25.34 -1.27
C PRO A 251 -7.67 26.17 -2.55
N PRO A 252 -6.62 27.01 -2.61
CA PRO A 252 -6.24 27.75 -3.81
C PRO A 252 -5.62 26.81 -4.86
N VAL A 253 -6.45 25.97 -5.48
CA VAL A 253 -6.02 24.96 -6.44
C VAL A 253 -5.62 25.60 -7.76
N SER A 254 -4.43 25.28 -8.27
CA SER A 254 -4.06 25.61 -9.65
C SER A 254 -4.59 24.55 -10.62
N ARG A 255 -4.44 23.26 -10.28
CA ARG A 255 -4.94 22.12 -11.06
C ARG A 255 -5.44 21.01 -10.15
N TRP A 256 -6.56 20.40 -10.51
CA TRP A 256 -7.18 19.32 -9.74
C TRP A 256 -7.50 18.12 -10.63
N TYR A 257 -7.05 16.94 -10.20
CA TYR A 257 -7.36 15.64 -10.76
C TYR A 257 -8.21 14.83 -9.77
N PRO A 258 -9.55 14.87 -9.87
CA PRO A 258 -10.46 14.09 -9.00
C PRO A 258 -10.09 12.61 -8.95
N PHE A 259 -9.90 12.01 -10.12
CA PHE A 259 -9.38 10.65 -10.28
C PHE A 259 -8.57 10.61 -11.58
N ILE A 260 -7.48 9.88 -11.54
CA ILE A 260 -6.63 9.50 -12.68
C ILE A 260 -6.22 8.04 -12.49
N SER A 261 -5.72 7.39 -13.54
CA SER A 261 -5.18 6.04 -13.41
C SER A 261 -3.99 6.00 -12.43
N PRO A 262 -3.78 4.89 -11.72
CA PRO A 262 -2.56 4.67 -10.94
C PRO A 262 -1.27 4.92 -11.74
N ALA A 263 -1.25 4.58 -13.02
CA ALA A 263 -0.13 4.87 -13.93
C ALA A 263 0.17 6.37 -14.06
N LYS A 264 -0.86 7.22 -14.20
CA LYS A 264 -0.70 8.68 -14.22
C LYS A 264 -0.37 9.26 -12.84
N TRP A 265 -0.82 8.62 -11.77
CA TRP A 265 -0.45 9.00 -10.42
C TRP A 265 1.05 8.78 -10.16
N LEU A 266 1.62 7.66 -10.64
CA LEU A 266 3.08 7.43 -10.62
C LEU A 266 3.81 8.56 -11.34
N TRP A 267 3.30 8.98 -12.51
CA TRP A 267 3.88 10.11 -13.24
C TRP A 267 3.84 11.41 -12.44
N LEU A 268 2.73 11.72 -11.78
CA LEU A 268 2.66 12.91 -10.91
C LEU A 268 3.71 12.87 -9.80
N MET A 269 3.85 11.73 -9.12
CA MET A 269 4.86 11.54 -8.07
C MET A 269 6.28 11.70 -8.60
N ARG A 270 6.61 11.05 -9.72
CA ARG A 270 7.95 11.09 -10.31
C ARG A 270 8.33 12.48 -10.81
N ASN A 271 7.37 13.23 -11.35
CA ASN A 271 7.63 14.47 -12.06
C ASN A 271 7.39 15.73 -11.22
N ALA A 272 6.89 15.60 -9.99
CA ALA A 272 6.74 16.70 -9.05
C ALA A 272 8.11 17.26 -8.61
N SER A 273 8.19 18.57 -8.41
CA SER A 273 9.35 19.20 -7.77
C SER A 273 9.28 19.08 -6.25
N TYR A 274 8.06 19.10 -5.71
CA TYR A 274 7.79 18.85 -4.29
C TYR A 274 6.56 17.96 -4.15
N VAL A 275 6.54 17.10 -3.13
CA VAL A 275 5.38 16.33 -2.71
C VAL A 275 4.95 16.75 -1.31
N VAL A 276 3.67 17.02 -1.10
CA VAL A 276 3.10 17.26 0.23
C VAL A 276 2.01 16.23 0.47
N THR A 277 2.15 15.42 1.53
CA THR A 277 1.27 14.24 1.72
C THR A 277 1.04 13.86 3.18
N ASN A 278 -0.06 13.18 3.45
CA ASN A 278 -0.33 12.50 4.72
C ASN A 278 -0.53 10.98 4.52
N SER A 279 -0.02 10.46 3.41
CA SER A 279 -0.16 9.07 3.01
C SER A 279 1.15 8.34 3.18
N PHE A 280 1.09 7.12 3.73
CA PHE A 280 2.22 6.20 3.73
C PHE A 280 2.81 6.01 2.32
N HIS A 281 1.97 5.73 1.33
CA HIS A 281 2.44 5.53 -0.05
C HIS A 281 2.94 6.82 -0.68
N GLY A 282 2.35 7.97 -0.33
CA GLY A 282 2.90 9.27 -0.74
C GLY A 282 4.33 9.47 -0.23
N THR A 283 4.58 9.15 1.03
CA THR A 283 5.93 9.18 1.63
C THR A 283 6.87 8.16 0.99
N ALA A 284 6.44 6.90 0.86
CA ALA A 284 7.23 5.83 0.28
C ALA A 284 7.69 6.15 -1.16
N PHE A 285 6.77 6.57 -2.03
CA PHE A 285 7.11 6.97 -3.39
C PHE A 285 7.94 8.26 -3.45
N SER A 286 7.78 9.19 -2.50
CA SER A 286 8.64 10.38 -2.42
C SER A 286 10.09 10.01 -2.12
N LEU A 287 10.31 9.09 -1.18
CA LEU A 287 11.64 8.56 -0.88
C LEU A 287 12.21 7.79 -2.08
N ASN A 288 11.41 6.92 -2.70
CA ASN A 288 11.86 6.09 -3.82
C ASN A 288 12.22 6.91 -5.07
N TYR A 289 11.46 7.97 -5.37
CA TYR A 289 11.73 8.85 -6.51
C TYR A 289 12.64 10.04 -6.19
N GLU A 290 13.18 10.09 -4.98
CA GLU A 290 14.08 11.16 -4.52
C GLU A 290 13.47 12.57 -4.67
N LYS A 291 12.21 12.73 -4.22
CA LYS A 291 11.48 14.01 -4.27
C LYS A 291 11.69 14.81 -3.02
N LYS A 292 11.88 16.13 -3.14
CA LYS A 292 11.64 17.03 -2.00
C LYS A 292 10.23 16.81 -1.50
N PHE A 293 10.07 16.52 -0.22
CA PHE A 293 8.77 16.11 0.29
C PHE A 293 8.54 16.59 1.72
N PHE A 294 7.27 16.70 2.06
CA PHE A 294 6.80 17.09 3.38
C PHE A 294 5.61 16.23 3.76
N VAL A 295 5.63 15.75 5.01
CA VAL A 295 4.65 14.79 5.48
C VAL A 295 3.86 15.37 6.65
N ASP A 296 2.56 15.17 6.63
CA ASP A 296 1.69 15.46 7.76
C ASP A 296 1.16 14.16 8.37
N ILE A 297 1.45 13.91 9.64
CA ILE A 297 0.88 12.77 10.39
C ILE A 297 -0.24 13.19 11.36
N SER A 298 -0.58 14.49 11.41
CA SER A 298 -1.61 15.15 12.24
C SER A 298 -2.11 14.35 13.45
N ASP A 299 -1.62 14.63 14.66
CA ASP A 299 -2.06 14.24 16.04
C ASP A 299 -2.78 12.90 16.29
N ASN A 300 -2.82 11.99 15.32
CA ASN A 300 -3.40 10.68 15.45
C ASN A 300 -2.32 9.78 16.01
N LEU A 301 -2.52 9.28 17.22
CA LEU A 301 -1.78 8.18 17.86
C LEU A 301 -2.00 6.83 17.13
N SER A 302 -2.16 6.86 15.81
CA SER A 302 -2.51 5.73 14.97
C SER A 302 -1.27 5.03 14.43
N THR A 303 -1.43 3.77 14.06
CA THR A 303 -0.42 2.95 13.35
C THR A 303 -0.06 3.48 11.96
N LEU A 304 -0.85 4.36 11.36
CA LEU A 304 -0.44 5.07 10.13
C LEU A 304 0.75 5.99 10.44
N SER A 305 0.66 6.70 11.56
CA SER A 305 1.73 7.58 12.04
C SER A 305 2.99 6.76 12.33
N SER A 306 2.88 5.58 12.98
CA SER A 306 4.06 4.74 13.25
C SER A 306 4.75 4.22 11.98
N ARG A 307 3.98 3.82 10.95
CA ARG A 307 4.53 3.39 9.65
C ARG A 307 5.26 4.52 8.91
N ILE A 308 4.68 5.72 8.89
CA ILE A 308 5.31 6.90 8.27
C ILE A 308 6.57 7.29 9.07
N THR A 309 6.45 7.45 10.39
CA THR A 309 7.58 7.82 11.25
C THR A 309 8.72 6.82 11.14
N ARG A 310 8.42 5.52 11.05
CA ARG A 310 9.44 4.47 10.81
C ARG A 310 10.20 4.68 9.50
N LEU A 311 9.51 4.99 8.39
CA LEU A 311 10.19 5.28 7.12
C LEU A 311 11.06 6.53 7.21
N LEU A 312 10.57 7.58 7.88
CA LEU A 312 11.35 8.79 8.08
C LEU A 312 12.60 8.51 8.91
N SER A 313 12.48 7.80 10.03
CA SER A 313 13.63 7.46 10.87
C SER A 313 14.60 6.48 10.24
N LEU A 314 14.12 5.52 9.44
CA LEU A 314 14.99 4.66 8.65
C LEU A 314 15.88 5.47 7.68
N THR A 315 15.37 6.59 7.18
CA THR A 315 16.02 7.40 6.15
C THR A 315 16.61 8.73 6.67
N GLY A 316 16.52 8.99 7.97
CA GLY A 316 16.96 10.25 8.59
C GLY A 316 16.20 11.49 8.09
N GLN A 317 14.94 11.32 7.69
CA GLN A 317 14.08 12.38 7.11
C GLN A 317 12.99 12.88 8.07
N GLU A 318 13.20 12.77 9.38
CA GLU A 318 12.23 13.23 10.39
C GLU A 318 11.95 14.73 10.30
N ASN A 319 12.93 15.53 9.87
CA ASN A 319 12.78 16.97 9.64
C ASN A 319 11.82 17.32 8.48
N ARG A 320 11.33 16.33 7.74
CA ARG A 320 10.29 16.52 6.70
C ARG A 320 8.88 16.46 7.27
N LEU A 321 8.75 16.22 8.58
CA LEU A 321 7.47 16.22 9.26
C LEU A 321 6.98 17.65 9.52
N ILE A 322 5.79 17.96 9.02
CA ILE A 322 5.16 19.29 9.18
C ILE A 322 4.98 19.60 10.67
N GLY A 323 5.24 20.84 11.08
CA GLY A 323 5.21 21.24 12.49
C GLY A 323 6.34 20.67 13.35
N HIS A 324 7.28 19.92 12.76
CA HIS A 324 8.45 19.35 13.43
C HIS A 324 9.71 19.48 12.53
N GLY A 325 9.98 20.69 12.02
CA GLY A 325 11.19 21.00 11.23
C GLY A 325 10.96 21.22 9.74
N ALA A 326 9.78 20.88 9.21
CA ALA A 326 9.50 21.00 7.77
C ALA A 326 9.55 22.44 7.27
N GLU A 327 9.09 23.40 8.07
CA GLU A 327 9.02 24.81 7.74
C GLU A 327 10.41 25.40 7.49
N GLU A 328 11.40 25.01 8.30
CA GLU A 328 12.81 25.33 8.12
C GLU A 328 13.42 24.56 6.94
N ALA A 329 12.99 23.32 6.74
CA ALA A 329 13.52 22.44 5.70
C ALA A 329 13.02 22.75 4.27
N ILE A 330 12.11 23.74 4.08
CA ILE A 330 11.63 24.18 2.76
C ILE A 330 12.79 24.53 1.82
N ASP A 331 13.78 25.24 2.37
CA ASP A 331 14.91 25.78 1.63
C ASP A 331 16.12 24.82 1.66
N THR A 332 15.98 23.64 2.28
CA THR A 332 17.04 22.65 2.45
C THR A 332 16.92 21.50 1.46
N GLU A 333 17.95 21.29 0.65
CA GLU A 333 18.07 20.11 -0.21
C GLU A 333 18.15 18.81 0.62
N ILE A 334 17.69 17.70 0.05
CA ILE A 334 17.88 16.39 0.67
C ILE A 334 19.14 15.77 0.06
N ASP A 335 20.12 15.44 0.90
CA ASP A 335 21.17 14.51 0.48
C ASP A 335 20.60 13.10 0.44
N TYR A 336 20.36 12.61 -0.78
CA TYR A 336 19.81 11.29 -1.01
C TYR A 336 20.83 10.15 -0.95
N ALA A 337 22.14 10.44 -0.87
CA ALA A 337 23.14 9.39 -0.73
C ALA A 337 22.90 8.49 0.51
N PRO A 338 22.76 9.04 1.75
CA PRO A 338 22.44 8.21 2.92
C PRO A 338 21.05 7.57 2.85
N VAL A 339 20.05 8.27 2.29
CA VAL A 339 18.69 7.74 2.10
C VAL A 339 18.70 6.51 1.20
N ARG A 340 19.39 6.59 0.06
CA ARG A 340 19.52 5.51 -0.91
C ARG A 340 20.26 4.31 -0.31
N ALA A 341 21.31 4.55 0.48
CA ALA A 341 22.03 3.50 1.17
C ALA A 341 21.16 2.78 2.21
N ALA A 342 20.41 3.52 3.04
CA ALA A 342 19.53 2.93 4.04
C ALA A 342 18.37 2.14 3.42
N LEU A 343 17.68 2.74 2.45
CA LEU A 343 16.58 2.09 1.74
C LEU A 343 17.06 0.89 0.91
N GLY A 344 18.25 0.98 0.31
CA GLY A 344 18.87 -0.11 -0.46
C GLY A 344 19.10 -1.36 0.38
N ARG A 345 19.66 -1.21 1.59
CA ARG A 345 19.87 -2.36 2.51
C ARG A 345 18.56 -3.03 2.90
N GLU A 346 17.55 -2.24 3.29
CA GLU A 346 16.25 -2.80 3.67
C GLU A 346 15.50 -3.40 2.48
N ARG A 347 15.68 -2.85 1.28
CA ARG A 347 15.17 -3.41 0.02
C ARG A 347 15.80 -4.76 -0.28
N GLU A 348 17.12 -4.88 -0.21
CA GLU A 348 17.83 -6.15 -0.42
C GLU A 348 17.38 -7.21 0.58
N ARG A 349 17.32 -6.87 1.87
CA ARG A 349 16.84 -7.78 2.93
C ARG A 349 15.40 -8.24 2.68
N SER A 350 14.52 -7.31 2.35
CA SER A 350 13.09 -7.60 2.15
C SER A 350 12.86 -8.44 0.89
N ARG A 351 13.59 -8.14 -0.19
CA ARG A 351 13.58 -8.93 -1.43
C ARG A 351 14.14 -10.34 -1.20
N ALA A 352 15.23 -10.46 -0.45
CA ALA A 352 15.79 -11.77 -0.10
C ALA A 352 14.78 -12.64 0.66
N TYR A 353 14.01 -12.05 1.59
CA TYR A 353 12.94 -12.76 2.28
C TYR A 353 11.86 -13.26 1.31
N LEU A 354 11.39 -12.40 0.38
CA LEU A 354 10.41 -12.80 -0.64
C LEU A 354 10.93 -13.98 -1.49
N LEU A 355 12.16 -13.87 -1.98
CA LEU A 355 12.77 -14.90 -2.83
C LEU A 355 12.98 -16.22 -2.08
N ASP A 356 13.40 -16.18 -0.81
CA ASP A 356 13.54 -17.37 0.03
C ASP A 356 12.19 -18.06 0.28
N MET A 357 11.14 -17.28 0.57
CA MET A 357 9.77 -17.79 0.72
C MET A 357 9.29 -18.49 -0.55
N LEU A 358 9.52 -17.88 -1.72
CA LEU A 358 9.13 -18.46 -3.01
C LEU A 358 9.93 -19.73 -3.32
N ALA A 359 11.25 -19.71 -3.17
CA ALA A 359 12.13 -20.84 -3.46
C ALA A 359 11.81 -22.06 -2.58
N LYS A 360 11.61 -21.86 -1.26
CA LYS A 360 11.23 -22.95 -0.34
C LYS A 360 9.86 -23.54 -0.67
N SER A 361 8.98 -22.78 -1.31
CA SER A 361 7.65 -23.24 -1.67
C SER A 361 7.63 -24.08 -2.96
N ASP A 362 8.59 -23.89 -3.86
CA ASP A 362 8.73 -24.64 -5.11
C ASP A 362 9.34 -26.06 -4.90
N THR A 363 10.21 -26.24 -3.90
CA THR A 363 10.98 -27.49 -3.70
C THR A 363 10.18 -28.72 -3.29
N ASN A 364 8.89 -28.60 -2.96
CA ASN A 364 8.06 -29.72 -2.51
C ASN A 364 7.30 -30.45 -3.63
N GLY A 365 7.50 -30.06 -4.90
CA GLY A 365 6.91 -30.74 -6.07
C GLY A 365 7.68 -31.97 -6.57
N GLY A 366 8.87 -32.26 -6.01
CA GLY A 366 9.80 -33.27 -6.52
C GLY A 366 9.83 -34.62 -5.79
N GLU A 367 9.14 -34.77 -4.66
CA GLU A 367 9.04 -36.05 -3.94
C GLU A 367 7.59 -36.54 -3.96
N ALA A 368 7.27 -37.33 -4.99
CA ALA A 368 6.06 -38.13 -5.11
C ALA A 368 6.45 -39.59 -5.38
#